data_AF-A0A2V1CBY4-F1
#
_entry.id   AF-A0A2V1CBY4-F1
#
_cell.length_a   1.000
_cell.length_b   1.000
_cell.length_c   1.000
_cell.angle_alpha   90.00
_cell.angle_beta   90.00
_cell.angle_gamma   90.00
#
_symmetry.space_group_name_H-M   'P 1'
#
loop_
_entity.id
_entity.type
_entity.pdbx_description
1 polymer ?
#
loop_
_entity_poly.entity_id
_entity_poly.type
_entity_poly.pdbx_seq_one_letter_code
_entity_poly.pdbx_strand_id
1 'polypeptide(L)'
;MPPTPPKARNARYAAYTKPDKKIATVPKSSAPMFPLSPSSPLSRLSENPPPSEPYVIDFGTHKGKLLAEVSKSWISWVKGKILNGGFEEPRYDDLRDALRHWIDLETSSEPETLGEDHEWNPPPLGFAPSTFHEEGTCQPLCISGSQIGQYFELAETVYENLPTIGGMHDVLLTNNKKRYYLLHVYDWVKTHSSEAEADAALEKFLRRNDPEMYGMLGFEVSEYYW
;
A
#
# COMPACT_ATOMS: atom_id res chain seq x y z
N MET A 1 7.81 52.40 11.01
CA MET A 1 8.55 51.24 11.55
C MET A 1 9.05 50.42 10.36
N PRO A 2 10.36 50.17 10.22
CA PRO A 2 10.85 49.34 9.12
C PRO A 2 10.52 47.85 9.36
N PRO A 3 10.27 47.05 8.30
CA PRO A 3 9.98 45.63 8.43
C PRO A 3 11.25 44.83 8.75
N THR A 4 11.16 43.96 9.75
CA THR A 4 12.20 42.98 10.10
C THR A 4 12.33 41.90 9.00
N PRO A 5 13.57 41.49 8.64
CA PRO A 5 13.79 40.42 7.68
C PRO A 5 13.49 39.02 8.25
N PRO A 6 13.10 38.05 7.40
CA PRO A 6 12.82 36.69 7.84
C PRO A 6 14.10 35.94 8.25
N LYS A 7 14.04 35.30 9.41
CA LYS A 7 15.09 34.41 9.94
C LYS A 7 15.19 33.15 9.07
N ALA A 8 16.31 33.01 8.37
CA ALA A 8 16.75 31.76 7.78
C ALA A 8 16.89 30.68 8.86
N ARG A 9 16.24 29.53 8.66
CA ARG A 9 16.38 28.35 9.53
C ARG A 9 16.96 27.19 8.73
N ASN A 10 18.25 27.00 8.94
CA ASN A 10 19.01 25.76 9.08
C ASN A 10 18.85 24.66 8.04
N ALA A 11 19.87 24.61 7.18
CA ALA A 11 20.38 23.41 6.54
C ALA A 11 20.86 22.39 7.58
N ARG A 12 20.28 21.18 7.55
CA ARG A 12 20.84 19.96 8.14
C ARG A 12 20.52 18.78 7.23
N TYR A 13 21.35 18.55 6.23
CA TYR A 13 21.44 17.25 5.56
C TYR A 13 22.82 16.68 5.90
N ALA A 14 22.83 15.76 6.87
CA ALA A 14 23.98 14.92 7.15
C ALA A 14 23.97 13.74 6.17
N ALA A 15 25.13 13.49 5.57
CA ALA A 15 25.37 12.44 4.60
C ALA A 15 25.13 11.04 5.20
N TYR A 16 24.25 10.26 4.57
CA TYR A 16 24.18 8.81 4.80
C TYR A 16 25.05 8.09 3.78
N THR A 17 26.16 7.54 4.27
CA THR A 17 27.07 6.64 3.56
C THR A 17 26.45 5.24 3.47
N LYS A 18 26.40 4.68 2.25
CA LYS A 18 25.96 3.30 1.97
C LYS A 18 26.94 2.28 2.54
N PRO A 19 26.48 1.16 3.12
CA PRO A 19 27.33 0.01 3.37
C PRO A 19 27.43 -0.91 2.14
N ASP A 20 28.66 -1.15 1.70
CA ASP A 20 29.08 -2.20 0.77
C ASP A 20 28.74 -3.60 1.33
N LYS A 21 27.92 -4.39 0.61
CA LYS A 21 27.74 -5.82 0.90
C LYS A 21 28.61 -6.66 -0.04
N LYS A 22 29.70 -7.17 0.53
CA LYS A 22 30.59 -8.18 -0.05
C LYS A 22 29.83 -9.48 -0.31
N ILE A 23 29.98 -9.99 -1.53
CA ILE A 23 29.55 -11.33 -1.96
C ILE A 23 30.57 -12.34 -1.41
N ALA A 24 30.11 -13.28 -0.60
CA ALA A 24 30.90 -14.44 -0.18
C ALA A 24 30.58 -15.64 -1.08
N THR A 25 31.64 -16.27 -1.58
CA THR A 25 31.64 -17.42 -2.50
C THR A 25 32.04 -18.68 -1.71
N VAL A 26 31.61 -19.86 -2.21
CA VAL A 26 32.17 -21.23 -1.98
C VAL A 26 31.55 -22.02 -0.78
N PRO A 27 31.48 -23.38 -0.75
CA PRO A 27 31.83 -24.44 -1.74
C PRO A 27 30.71 -25.44 -2.11
N LYS A 28 30.99 -26.10 -3.24
CA LYS A 28 30.44 -27.38 -3.74
C LYS A 28 30.85 -28.54 -2.82
N SER A 29 29.89 -29.31 -2.31
CA SER A 29 30.13 -30.55 -1.56
C SER A 29 29.45 -31.73 -2.24
N SER A 30 30.23 -32.78 -2.47
CA SER A 30 29.84 -34.06 -3.07
C SER A 30 29.76 -35.15 -2.01
N ALA A 31 28.86 -36.11 -2.24
CA ALA A 31 28.77 -37.51 -1.74
C ALA A 31 27.49 -37.82 -0.94
N PRO A 32 27.12 -39.11 -0.71
CA PRO A 32 27.22 -40.30 -1.57
C PRO A 32 25.84 -41.00 -1.76
N MET A 33 25.80 -41.98 -2.69
CA MET A 33 24.67 -42.88 -2.95
C MET A 33 24.31 -43.75 -1.73
N PHE A 34 23.02 -43.81 -1.39
CA PHE A 34 22.45 -44.88 -0.56
C PHE A 34 21.47 -45.74 -1.38
N PRO A 35 21.49 -47.07 -1.20
CA PRO A 35 20.63 -48.00 -1.93
C PRO A 35 19.21 -48.05 -1.38
N LEU A 36 18.30 -48.31 -2.32
CA LEU A 36 16.84 -48.33 -2.21
C LEU A 36 16.32 -49.38 -1.23
N SER A 37 15.31 -49.00 -0.44
CA SER A 37 14.36 -49.93 0.17
C SER A 37 12.96 -49.66 -0.38
N PRO A 38 12.22 -50.68 -0.86
CA PRO A 38 10.90 -50.53 -1.44
C PRO A 38 9.81 -50.77 -0.39
N SER A 39 9.04 -49.74 -0.03
CA SER A 39 7.80 -49.93 0.73
C SER A 39 6.78 -48.84 0.44
N SER A 40 5.62 -49.32 0.00
CA SER A 40 4.27 -48.71 0.05
C SER A 40 3.86 -47.73 -1.07
N PRO A 41 2.82 -48.08 -1.85
CA PRO A 41 2.11 -47.14 -2.71
C PRO A 41 1.14 -46.33 -1.85
N LEU A 42 1.64 -45.25 -1.24
CA LEU A 42 0.76 -44.18 -0.75
C LEU A 42 0.41 -43.29 -1.93
N SER A 43 -0.90 -43.10 -2.13
CA SER A 43 -1.48 -42.13 -3.04
C SER A 43 -0.75 -40.79 -2.94
N ARG A 44 -0.01 -40.43 -3.99
CA ARG A 44 0.58 -39.11 -4.18
C ARG A 44 -0.56 -38.09 -4.19
N LEU A 45 -0.80 -37.45 -3.06
CA LEU A 45 -1.21 -36.05 -3.10
C LEU A 45 -0.10 -35.32 -3.86
N SER A 46 -0.50 -34.54 -4.85
CA SER A 46 0.37 -33.78 -5.73
C SER A 46 1.16 -32.73 -4.94
N GLU A 47 2.25 -33.13 -4.30
CA GLU A 47 3.36 -32.22 -3.97
C GLU A 47 3.97 -31.79 -5.30
N ASN A 48 3.42 -30.73 -5.90
CA ASN A 48 4.15 -30.00 -6.92
C ASN A 48 5.34 -29.35 -6.20
N PRO A 49 6.59 -29.78 -6.46
CA PRO A 49 7.74 -29.11 -5.88
C PRO A 49 7.68 -27.63 -6.28
N PRO A 50 8.04 -26.70 -5.37
CA PRO A 50 8.06 -25.30 -5.70
C PRO A 50 8.94 -25.12 -6.95
N PRO A 51 8.48 -24.39 -7.97
CA PRO A 51 9.24 -24.19 -9.19
C PRO A 51 10.57 -23.54 -8.82
N SER A 52 11.66 -24.30 -8.95
CA SER A 52 13.00 -23.87 -8.56
C SER A 52 13.57 -22.81 -9.50
N GLU A 53 12.89 -22.55 -10.62
CA GLU A 53 13.33 -21.60 -11.64
C GLU A 53 12.44 -20.35 -11.63
N PRO A 54 13.04 -19.15 -11.60
CA PRO A 54 12.27 -17.91 -11.62
C PRO A 54 11.56 -17.77 -12.98
N TYR A 55 10.25 -17.53 -12.94
CA TYR A 55 9.43 -17.44 -14.14
C TYR A 55 9.84 -16.27 -15.05
N VAL A 56 10.10 -16.57 -16.33
CA VAL A 56 10.42 -15.60 -17.38
C VAL A 56 9.15 -15.34 -18.20
N ILE A 57 8.77 -14.07 -18.30
CA ILE A 57 7.60 -13.64 -19.07
C ILE A 57 7.90 -13.84 -20.56
N ASP A 58 7.05 -14.53 -21.31
CA ASP A 58 7.26 -14.83 -22.73
C ASP A 58 6.39 -13.99 -23.69
N PHE A 59 5.57 -13.08 -23.15
CA PHE A 59 4.62 -12.26 -23.91
C PHE A 59 4.68 -10.75 -23.59
N GLY A 60 4.05 -9.95 -24.46
CA GLY A 60 3.81 -8.52 -24.26
C GLY A 60 5.08 -7.67 -24.13
N THR A 61 4.94 -6.51 -23.46
CA THR A 61 6.01 -5.51 -23.29
C THR A 61 7.14 -5.97 -22.38
N HIS A 62 6.90 -6.97 -21.53
CA HIS A 62 7.86 -7.48 -20.55
C HIS A 62 8.49 -8.82 -20.96
N LYS A 63 8.38 -9.21 -22.23
CA LYS A 63 8.97 -10.44 -22.75
C LYS A 63 10.48 -10.53 -22.46
N GLY A 64 10.90 -11.67 -21.93
CA GLY A 64 12.28 -11.98 -21.54
C GLY A 64 12.68 -11.49 -20.15
N LYS A 65 11.80 -10.76 -19.44
CA LYS A 65 12.06 -10.32 -18.06
C LYS A 65 11.56 -11.33 -17.06
N LEU A 66 12.22 -11.37 -15.90
CA LEU A 66 11.74 -12.15 -14.76
C LEU A 66 10.54 -11.47 -14.11
N LEU A 67 9.63 -12.26 -13.53
CA LEU A 67 8.47 -11.72 -12.82
C LEU A 67 8.87 -10.71 -11.72
N ALA A 68 10.01 -10.95 -11.04
CA ALA A 68 10.56 -10.08 -10.00
C ALA A 68 11.16 -8.75 -10.52
N GLU A 69 11.47 -8.65 -11.81
CA GLU A 69 12.01 -7.41 -12.42
C GLU A 69 10.93 -6.45 -12.89
N VAL A 70 9.67 -6.88 -12.86
CA VAL A 70 8.53 -6.09 -13.34
C VAL A 70 7.92 -5.29 -12.20
N SER A 71 7.36 -4.12 -12.51
CA SER A 71 6.73 -3.27 -11.51
C SER A 71 5.50 -3.93 -10.88
N LYS A 72 5.29 -3.68 -9.58
CA LYS A 72 4.13 -4.19 -8.85
C LYS A 72 2.79 -3.80 -9.50
N SER A 73 2.71 -2.61 -10.09
CA SER A 73 1.50 -2.15 -10.80
C SER A 73 1.16 -3.03 -12.01
N TRP A 74 2.15 -3.50 -12.77
CA TRP A 74 1.91 -4.41 -13.89
C TRP A 74 1.49 -5.79 -13.40
N ILE A 75 2.13 -6.30 -12.33
CA ILE A 75 1.74 -7.57 -11.70
C ILE A 75 0.28 -7.49 -11.22
N SER A 76 -0.10 -6.38 -10.57
CA SER A 76 -1.48 -6.13 -10.14
C SER A 76 -2.46 -6.10 -11.32
N TRP A 77 -2.06 -5.51 -12.45
CA TRP A 77 -2.87 -5.52 -13.67
C TRP A 77 -3.07 -6.94 -14.24
N VAL A 78 -2.01 -7.75 -14.30
CA VAL A 78 -2.10 -9.15 -14.76
C VAL A 78 -3.01 -9.97 -13.84
N LYS A 79 -2.87 -9.82 -12.52
CA LYS A 79 -3.78 -10.44 -11.54
C LYS A 79 -5.23 -10.05 -11.81
N GLY A 80 -5.49 -8.76 -12.01
CA GLY A 80 -6.82 -8.27 -12.38
C GLY A 80 -7.34 -8.89 -13.68
N LYS A 81 -6.48 -9.12 -14.68
CA LYS A 81 -6.88 -9.79 -15.92
C LYS A 81 -7.21 -11.26 -15.72
N ILE A 82 -6.45 -12.00 -14.92
CA ILE A 82 -6.73 -13.41 -14.59
C ILE A 82 -8.08 -13.54 -13.88
N LEU A 83 -8.36 -12.68 -12.91
CA LEU A 83 -9.64 -12.68 -12.18
C LEU A 83 -10.84 -12.37 -13.09
N ASN A 84 -10.63 -11.64 -14.18
CA ASN A 84 -11.65 -11.31 -15.17
C ASN A 84 -11.73 -12.32 -16.34
N GLY A 85 -11.17 -13.53 -16.18
CA GLY A 85 -11.18 -14.58 -17.22
C GLY A 85 -10.20 -14.36 -18.37
N GLY A 86 -9.24 -13.44 -18.22
CA GLY A 86 -8.09 -13.35 -19.12
C GLY A 86 -7.06 -14.44 -18.80
N PHE A 87 -6.22 -14.81 -19.76
CA PHE A 87 -5.15 -15.81 -19.58
C PHE A 87 -5.66 -17.19 -19.13
N GLU A 88 -6.84 -17.60 -19.60
CA GLU A 88 -7.37 -18.94 -19.32
C GLU A 88 -6.69 -20.03 -20.14
N GLU A 89 -6.05 -19.67 -21.26
CA GLU A 89 -5.43 -20.64 -22.15
C GLU A 89 -4.31 -21.45 -21.45
N PRO A 90 -4.18 -22.76 -21.74
CA PRO A 90 -3.21 -23.64 -21.05
C PRO A 90 -1.75 -23.17 -21.12
N ARG A 91 -1.38 -22.38 -22.14
CA ARG A 91 -0.04 -21.78 -22.25
C ARG A 91 0.32 -20.83 -21.10
N TYR A 92 -0.66 -20.39 -20.31
CA TYR A 92 -0.46 -19.47 -19.19
C TYR A 92 -0.57 -20.15 -17.82
N ASP A 93 -0.57 -21.48 -17.76
CA ASP A 93 -0.59 -22.23 -16.49
C ASP A 93 0.61 -21.86 -15.62
N ASP A 94 1.80 -21.83 -16.21
CA ASP A 94 3.04 -21.45 -15.52
C ASP A 94 3.00 -20.01 -14.98
N LEU A 95 2.36 -19.07 -15.71
CA LEU A 95 2.18 -17.70 -15.24
C LEU A 95 1.26 -17.65 -14.02
N ARG A 96 0.14 -18.38 -14.06
CA ARG A 96 -0.84 -18.44 -12.97
C ARG A 96 -0.21 -19.05 -11.72
N ASP A 97 0.57 -20.11 -11.88
CA ASP A 97 1.28 -20.76 -10.78
C ASP A 97 2.40 -19.88 -10.22
N ALA A 98 3.19 -19.23 -11.08
CA ALA A 98 4.21 -18.27 -10.64
C ALA A 98 3.59 -17.09 -9.86
N LEU A 99 2.43 -16.58 -10.30
CA LEU A 99 1.72 -15.49 -9.60
C LEU A 99 1.12 -15.93 -8.26
N ARG A 100 0.63 -17.19 -8.15
CA ARG A 100 0.18 -17.76 -6.86
C ARG A 100 1.33 -17.78 -5.86
N HIS A 101 2.48 -18.33 -6.26
CA HIS A 101 3.66 -18.35 -5.41
C HIS A 101 4.15 -16.94 -5.05
N TRP A 102 4.06 -15.98 -5.98
CA TRP A 102 4.43 -14.60 -5.70
C TRP A 102 3.48 -13.92 -4.69
N ILE A 103 2.18 -14.26 -4.70
CA ILE A 103 1.23 -13.84 -3.66
C ILE A 103 1.61 -14.44 -2.33
N ASP A 104 1.93 -15.74 -2.28
CA ASP A 104 2.34 -16.40 -1.04
C ASP A 104 3.64 -15.80 -0.51
N LEU A 105 4.58 -15.39 -1.38
CA LEU A 105 5.80 -14.69 -0.99
C LEU A 105 5.55 -13.25 -0.50
N GLU A 106 4.65 -12.49 -1.12
CA GLU A 106 4.25 -11.16 -0.63
C GLU A 106 3.40 -11.21 0.63
N THR A 107 2.64 -12.29 0.81
CA THR A 107 1.79 -12.52 1.99
C THR A 107 2.59 -13.14 3.13
N SER A 108 3.61 -13.96 2.81
CA SER A 108 4.56 -14.55 3.76
C SER A 108 5.70 -13.61 4.10
N SER A 109 5.99 -12.60 3.28
CA SER A 109 6.40 -11.32 3.85
C SER A 109 5.18 -10.71 4.52
N GLU A 110 4.70 -11.34 5.59
CA GLU A 110 3.90 -10.64 6.57
C GLU A 110 4.63 -9.30 6.76
N PRO A 111 3.97 -8.15 6.52
CA PRO A 111 4.53 -6.92 7.05
C PRO A 111 4.74 -7.26 8.52
N GLU A 112 6.00 -7.36 8.98
CA GLU A 112 6.37 -7.79 10.33
C GLU A 112 5.24 -7.33 11.21
N THR A 113 4.40 -8.29 11.63
CA THR A 113 3.13 -7.99 12.27
C THR A 113 3.53 -7.07 13.39
N LEU A 114 3.22 -5.78 13.22
CA LEU A 114 3.51 -4.74 14.18
C LEU A 114 3.02 -5.34 15.48
N GLY A 115 3.98 -5.70 16.35
CA GLY A 115 3.79 -6.78 17.31
C GLY A 115 2.41 -6.67 17.95
N GLU A 116 1.73 -7.81 18.12
CA GLU A 116 0.35 -7.95 18.65
C GLU A 116 0.05 -7.13 19.93
N ASP A 117 1.03 -6.42 20.48
CA ASP A 117 0.99 -5.61 21.68
C ASP A 117 0.92 -4.07 21.44
N HIS A 118 0.87 -3.59 20.19
CA HIS A 118 0.63 -2.16 19.92
C HIS A 118 -0.78 -1.91 19.40
N GLU A 119 -1.74 -2.12 20.29
CA GLU A 119 -3.11 -1.63 20.16
C GLU A 119 -3.05 -0.11 19.92
N TRP A 120 -3.13 0.28 18.65
CA TRP A 120 -3.14 1.68 18.25
C TRP A 120 -4.38 2.35 18.83
N ASN A 121 -4.15 3.37 19.66
CA ASN A 121 -5.21 4.12 20.31
C ASN A 121 -5.42 5.45 19.56
N PRO A 122 -6.60 5.69 18.96
CA PRO A 122 -6.82 6.88 18.16
C PRO A 122 -6.64 8.15 18.99
N PRO A 123 -5.88 9.14 18.48
CA PRO A 123 -5.68 10.37 19.22
C PRO A 123 -7.01 11.13 19.39
N PRO A 124 -7.21 11.79 20.55
CA PRO A 124 -8.41 12.58 20.81
C PRO A 124 -8.49 13.78 19.86
N LEU A 125 -9.63 13.93 19.19
CA LEU A 125 -9.86 14.98 18.19
C LEU A 125 -9.72 16.40 18.76
N GLY A 126 -10.01 16.60 20.04
CA GLY A 126 -9.89 17.91 20.69
C GLY A 126 -8.45 18.45 20.79
N PHE A 127 -7.44 17.60 20.56
CA PHE A 127 -6.03 17.98 20.53
C PHE A 127 -5.45 18.00 19.11
N ALA A 128 -6.29 17.84 18.09
CA ALA A 128 -5.83 17.82 16.72
C ALA A 128 -5.23 19.19 16.33
N PRO A 129 -4.10 19.23 15.60
CA PRO A 129 -3.58 20.47 15.04
C PRO A 129 -4.62 21.18 14.15
N SER A 130 -4.49 22.50 13.99
CA SER A 130 -5.40 23.29 13.14
C SER A 130 -5.43 22.82 11.69
N THR A 131 -4.36 22.20 11.19
CA THR A 131 -4.27 21.59 9.84
C THR A 131 -5.32 20.49 9.61
N PHE A 132 -5.83 19.87 10.67
CA PHE A 132 -6.87 18.83 10.61
C PHE A 132 -8.28 19.38 10.86
N HIS A 133 -8.45 20.70 10.82
CA HIS A 133 -9.73 21.36 10.98
C HIS A 133 -10.09 22.14 9.72
N GLU A 134 -11.38 22.16 9.41
CA GLU A 134 -11.90 23.04 8.38
C GLU A 134 -11.76 24.50 8.82
N GLU A 135 -11.38 25.35 7.86
CA GLU A 135 -11.11 26.76 8.12
C GLU A 135 -12.39 27.48 8.55
N GLY A 136 -12.37 28.05 9.75
CA GLY A 136 -13.47 28.84 10.31
C GLY A 136 -14.56 28.06 11.06
N THR A 137 -14.66 26.74 10.91
CA THR A 137 -15.74 25.94 11.56
C THR A 137 -15.27 25.14 12.77
N CYS A 138 -13.95 25.05 13.02
CA CYS A 138 -13.35 24.17 14.03
C CYS A 138 -13.80 22.71 13.91
N GLN A 139 -14.38 22.32 12.76
CA GLN A 139 -14.83 20.95 12.54
C GLN A 139 -13.65 20.11 12.07
N PRO A 140 -13.46 18.89 12.62
CA PRO A 140 -12.43 17.99 12.13
C PRO A 140 -12.62 17.63 10.65
N LEU A 141 -11.55 17.66 9.89
CA LEU A 141 -11.56 17.25 8.49
C LEU A 141 -11.88 15.76 8.35
N CYS A 142 -12.72 15.46 7.37
CA CYS A 142 -13.20 14.13 7.07
C CYS A 142 -12.64 13.66 5.72
N ILE A 143 -12.35 12.36 5.61
CA ILE A 143 -11.91 11.74 4.36
C ILE A 143 -12.75 10.50 4.05
N SER A 144 -13.07 10.28 2.78
CA SER A 144 -13.80 9.07 2.33
C SER A 144 -12.87 7.87 2.17
N GLY A 145 -13.39 6.65 2.33
CA GLY A 145 -12.60 5.42 2.11
C GLY A 145 -11.88 5.37 0.74
N SER A 146 -12.56 5.82 -0.33
CA SER A 146 -11.95 5.92 -1.66
C SER A 146 -10.75 6.88 -1.72
N GLN A 147 -10.81 7.99 -0.98
CA GLN A 147 -9.71 8.94 -0.91
C GLN A 147 -8.56 8.39 -0.06
N ILE A 148 -8.86 7.64 1.01
CA ILE A 148 -7.84 6.96 1.81
C ILE A 148 -6.96 6.07 0.91
N GLY A 149 -7.57 5.18 0.12
CA GLY A 149 -6.82 4.34 -0.81
C GLY A 149 -6.07 5.12 -1.89
N GLN A 150 -6.59 6.28 -2.33
CA GLN A 150 -5.96 7.10 -3.36
C GLN A 150 -4.75 7.91 -2.87
N TYR A 151 -4.81 8.45 -1.64
CA TYR A 151 -3.79 9.37 -1.12
C TYR A 151 -2.82 8.71 -0.16
N PHE A 152 -3.31 7.80 0.69
CA PHE A 152 -2.54 7.13 1.73
C PHE A 152 -2.17 5.68 1.35
N GLU A 153 -2.60 5.22 0.16
CA GLU A 153 -2.30 3.88 -0.37
C GLU A 153 -2.69 2.72 0.58
N LEU A 154 -3.65 2.98 1.47
CA LEU A 154 -4.15 1.97 2.40
C LEU A 154 -5.18 1.06 1.74
N ALA A 155 -5.06 -0.25 2.03
CA ALA A 155 -6.05 -1.24 1.66
C ALA A 155 -7.34 -1.05 2.46
N GLU A 156 -8.47 -1.45 1.88
CA GLU A 156 -9.79 -1.32 2.50
C GLU A 156 -9.90 -2.04 3.84
N THR A 157 -9.38 -3.27 3.89
CA THR A 157 -9.35 -4.09 5.11
C THR A 157 -8.64 -3.43 6.29
N VAL A 158 -7.73 -2.49 6.02
CA VAL A 158 -6.97 -1.76 7.05
C VAL A 158 -7.82 -0.64 7.63
N TYR A 159 -8.35 0.24 6.77
CA TYR A 159 -9.07 1.42 7.26
C TYR A 159 -10.49 1.09 7.74
N GLU A 160 -11.03 -0.09 7.46
CA GLU A 160 -12.32 -0.52 8.01
C GLU A 160 -12.35 -0.63 9.54
N ASN A 161 -11.18 -0.80 10.17
CA ASN A 161 -11.05 -0.84 11.62
C ASN A 161 -10.90 0.55 12.26
N LEU A 162 -10.79 1.62 11.46
CA LEU A 162 -10.65 2.98 11.96
C LEU A 162 -11.99 3.55 12.46
N PRO A 163 -11.97 4.48 13.42
CA PRO A 163 -13.17 5.18 13.86
C PRO A 163 -13.88 5.91 12.70
N THR A 164 -15.13 5.57 12.46
CA THR A 164 -15.96 6.19 11.41
C THR A 164 -16.75 7.38 11.94
N ILE A 165 -16.97 8.35 11.05
CA ILE A 165 -17.81 9.53 11.28
C ILE A 165 -19.24 9.18 10.86
N GLY A 166 -20.19 9.45 11.74
CA GLY A 166 -21.59 9.11 11.55
C GLY A 166 -21.95 7.88 12.37
N GLY A 167 -22.85 8.06 13.33
CA GLY A 167 -23.52 6.94 13.98
C GLY A 167 -24.40 6.20 12.97
N MET A 168 -25.01 5.11 13.41
CA MET A 168 -25.94 4.28 12.61
C MET A 168 -27.04 5.07 11.87
N HIS A 169 -27.34 6.30 12.32
CA HIS A 169 -28.32 7.21 11.72
C HIS A 169 -27.84 7.96 10.45
N ASP A 170 -26.54 8.16 10.25
CA ASP A 170 -26.00 8.93 9.11
C ASP A 170 -25.85 8.10 7.83
N VAL A 171 -26.01 6.77 7.98
CA VAL A 171 -25.99 5.77 6.91
C VAL A 171 -27.15 5.94 5.94
N LEU A 172 -28.26 6.57 6.36
CA LEU A 172 -29.46 6.70 5.54
C LEU A 172 -29.47 7.93 4.61
N LEU A 173 -28.61 8.92 4.84
CA LEU A 173 -28.67 10.22 4.14
C LEU A 173 -27.50 10.45 3.19
N THR A 174 -26.33 9.89 3.50
CA THR A 174 -25.20 9.90 2.58
C THR A 174 -25.20 8.59 1.79
N ASN A 175 -24.76 8.59 0.54
CA ASN A 175 -24.78 7.42 -0.38
C ASN A 175 -23.91 6.23 0.10
N ASN A 176 -24.13 5.71 1.31
CA ASN A 176 -23.42 4.61 1.98
C ASN A 176 -21.89 4.75 2.02
N LYS A 177 -21.33 5.94 1.82
CA LYS A 177 -19.88 6.14 1.83
C LYS A 177 -19.41 6.42 3.25
N LYS A 178 -18.80 5.41 3.89
CA LYS A 178 -18.10 5.56 5.17
C LYS A 178 -17.12 6.75 5.09
N ARG A 179 -17.16 7.60 6.10
CA ARG A 179 -16.24 8.73 6.29
C ARG A 179 -15.40 8.48 7.54
N TYR A 180 -14.17 8.96 7.51
CA TYR A 180 -13.17 8.76 8.55
C TYR A 180 -12.56 10.11 8.92
N TYR A 181 -12.09 10.26 10.16
CA TYR A 181 -11.36 11.45 10.56
C TYR A 181 -9.97 11.44 9.92
N LEU A 182 -9.61 12.53 9.23
CA LEU A 182 -8.32 12.62 8.53
C LEU A 182 -7.12 12.45 9.48
N LEU A 183 -7.24 12.96 10.72
CA LEU A 183 -6.23 12.80 11.77
C LEU A 183 -5.96 11.33 12.09
N HIS A 184 -7.01 10.51 12.20
CA HIS A 184 -6.90 9.11 12.56
C HIS A 184 -6.21 8.31 11.46
N VAL A 185 -6.53 8.60 10.19
CA VAL A 185 -5.84 8.00 9.05
C VAL A 185 -4.37 8.40 9.03
N TYR A 186 -4.07 9.69 9.21
CA TYR A 186 -2.70 10.20 9.24
C TYR A 186 -1.87 9.55 10.36
N ASP A 187 -2.40 9.51 11.58
CA ASP A 187 -1.70 8.95 12.74
C ASP A 187 -1.48 7.44 12.61
N TRP A 188 -2.43 6.73 12.00
CA TRP A 188 -2.29 5.33 11.67
C TRP A 188 -1.11 5.09 10.71
N VAL A 189 -1.06 5.82 9.59
CA VAL A 189 0.04 5.71 8.60
C VAL A 189 1.38 6.12 9.21
N LYS A 190 1.39 7.16 10.04
CA LYS A 190 2.59 7.59 10.76
C LYS A 190 3.13 6.49 11.67
N THR A 191 2.25 5.74 12.33
CA THR A 191 2.62 4.66 13.25
C THR A 191 3.04 3.38 12.52
N HIS A 192 2.38 3.04 11.41
CA HIS A 192 2.57 1.74 10.73
C HIS A 192 3.53 1.80 9.54
N SER A 193 3.74 2.97 8.96
CA SER A 193 4.60 3.17 7.80
C SER A 193 5.75 4.11 8.14
N SER A 194 5.55 5.42 7.99
CA SER A 194 6.51 6.44 8.42
C SER A 194 5.86 7.81 8.51
N GLU A 195 6.42 8.69 9.34
CA GLU A 195 5.98 10.09 9.43
C GLU A 195 6.11 10.83 8.10
N ALA A 196 7.19 10.59 7.34
CA ALA A 196 7.42 11.23 6.04
C ALA A 196 6.36 10.83 5.00
N GLU A 197 5.90 9.58 5.01
CA GLU A 197 4.86 9.09 4.12
C GLU A 197 3.49 9.64 4.49
N ALA A 198 3.17 9.69 5.79
CA ALA A 198 1.96 10.32 6.30
C ALA A 198 1.89 11.81 5.92
N ASP A 199 3.00 12.55 6.08
CA ASP A 199 3.12 13.96 5.71
C ASP A 199 2.92 14.17 4.20
N ALA A 200 3.57 13.35 3.37
CA ALA A 200 3.45 13.44 1.91
C ALA A 200 2.01 13.16 1.43
N ALA A 201 1.35 12.16 2.01
CA ALA A 201 -0.04 11.82 1.71
C ALA A 201 -1.00 12.94 2.15
N LEU A 202 -0.78 13.51 3.35
CA LEU A 202 -1.54 14.64 3.86
C LEU A 202 -1.40 15.87 2.96
N GLU A 203 -0.17 16.22 2.56
CA GLU A 203 0.06 17.35 1.66
C GLU A 203 -0.64 17.17 0.31
N LYS A 204 -0.57 15.95 -0.26
CA LYS A 204 -1.23 15.60 -1.52
C LYS A 204 -2.76 15.72 -1.40
N PHE A 205 -3.33 15.28 -0.28
CA PHE A 205 -4.75 15.42 0.02
C PHE A 205 -5.15 16.89 0.14
N LEU A 206 -4.46 17.67 0.98
CA LEU A 206 -4.78 19.07 1.22
C LEU A 206 -4.67 19.89 -0.07
N ARG A 207 -3.58 19.74 -0.83
CA ARG A 207 -3.38 20.44 -2.11
C ARG A 207 -4.50 20.19 -3.12
N ARG A 208 -5.11 19.00 -3.11
CA ARG A 208 -6.18 18.63 -4.06
C ARG A 208 -7.57 19.07 -3.60
N ASN A 209 -7.77 19.20 -2.29
CA ASN A 209 -9.04 19.61 -1.69
C ASN A 209 -9.04 21.08 -1.25
N ASP A 210 -7.95 21.82 -1.46
CA ASP A 210 -7.85 23.24 -1.18
C ASP A 210 -8.89 24.02 -2.02
N PRO A 211 -9.88 24.66 -1.38
CA PRO A 211 -10.91 25.41 -2.09
C PRO A 211 -10.36 26.63 -2.84
N GLU A 212 -9.24 27.22 -2.40
CA GLU A 212 -8.67 28.41 -3.05
C GLU A 212 -8.08 28.10 -4.44
N MET A 213 -7.59 26.88 -4.65
CA MET A 213 -7.09 26.43 -5.95
C MET A 213 -8.20 26.31 -7.01
N TYR A 214 -9.46 26.11 -6.61
CA TYR A 214 -10.60 26.16 -7.54
C TYR A 214 -11.04 27.59 -7.86
N GLY A 215 -10.83 28.53 -6.94
CA GLY A 215 -11.15 29.96 -7.14
C GLY A 215 -10.23 30.67 -8.13
N MET A 216 -8.96 30.28 -8.24
CA MET A 216 -8.03 30.88 -9.22
C MET A 216 -8.16 30.34 -10.65
N LEU A 217 -8.79 29.17 -10.85
CA LEU A 217 -8.95 28.58 -12.18
C LEU A 217 -10.24 29.01 -12.91
N GLY A 218 -11.07 29.88 -12.32
CA GLY A 218 -12.18 30.53 -13.03
C GLY A 218 -13.19 29.57 -13.68
N PHE A 219 -13.27 28.32 -13.22
CA PHE A 219 -14.35 27.44 -13.60
C PHE A 219 -15.54 27.80 -12.70
N GLU A 220 -16.50 28.55 -13.25
CA GLU A 220 -17.86 28.62 -12.71
C GLU A 220 -18.34 27.19 -12.51
N VAL A 221 -18.30 26.71 -11.26
CA VAL A 221 -18.92 25.44 -10.89
C VAL A 221 -20.42 25.70 -10.97
N SER A 222 -20.97 25.39 -12.14
CA SER A 222 -22.39 25.37 -12.41
C SER A 222 -23.11 24.69 -11.25
N GLU A 223 -23.99 25.45 -10.58
CA GLU A 223 -24.92 25.00 -9.55
C GLU A 223 -25.90 23.96 -10.12
N TYR A 224 -25.44 22.75 -10.34
CA TYR A 224 -26.32 21.59 -10.50
C TYR A 224 -25.69 20.46 -9.72
N TYR A 225 -26.31 20.11 -8.60
CA TYR A 225 -26.74 18.76 -8.22
C TYR A 225 -27.11 18.76 -6.72
N TRP A 226 -28.42 18.75 -6.47
CA TRP A 226 -29.04 18.11 -5.30
C TRP A 226 -29.51 16.72 -5.73
#